data_AF-A0A7C3JQW6-F1
#
_entry.id   AF-A0A7C3JQW6-F1
#
_cell.length_a   1.000
_cell.length_b   1.000
_cell.length_c   1.000
_cell.angle_alpha   90.00
_cell.angle_beta   90.00
_cell.angle_gamma   90.00
#
_symmetry.space_group_name_H-M   'P 1'
#
loop_
_entity.id
_entity.type
_entity.pdbx_description
1 polymer ?
#
loop_
_entity_poly.entity_id
_entity_poly.type
_entity_poly.pdbx_seq_one_letter_code
_entity_poly.pdbx_strand_id
1 'polypeptide(L)'
;MTALTHLDASGFSRMRTTVTLDEDVAAKLRSEARRSGKPFKQTLNEALRRGLLERGPRPARHAFRVKARDLGGLRPGIALDDIAGLLDRIEGERRR
;
A
#
# COMPACT_ATOMS: atom_id res chain seq x y z
N MET A 1 -10.78 -18.78 -36.27
CA MET A 1 -11.99 -17.95 -36.38
C MET A 1 -11.95 -16.92 -35.26
N THR A 2 -11.14 -15.89 -35.45
CA THR A 2 -11.52 -14.54 -35.95
C THR A 2 -12.05 -13.68 -34.81
N ALA A 3 -11.32 -12.59 -34.59
CA ALA A 3 -11.50 -11.61 -33.55
C ALA A 3 -12.91 -11.01 -33.50
N LEU A 4 -13.33 -10.64 -32.29
CA LEU A 4 -14.33 -9.60 -32.07
C LEU A 4 -13.80 -8.64 -31.00
N THR A 5 -12.83 -7.85 -31.46
CA THR A 5 -12.46 -6.55 -30.92
C THR A 5 -13.59 -5.59 -31.28
N HIS A 6 -14.42 -5.21 -30.31
CA HIS A 6 -15.03 -3.89 -30.24
C HIS A 6 -15.65 -3.70 -28.85
N LEU A 7 -14.96 -2.93 -28.00
CA LEU A 7 -15.46 -2.51 -26.70
C LEU A 7 -15.48 -0.97 -26.69
N ASP A 8 -16.64 -0.42 -27.05
CA ASP A 8 -16.91 1.02 -26.99
C ASP A 8 -17.06 1.47 -25.53
N ALA A 9 -16.33 2.52 -25.18
CA ALA A 9 -16.27 3.13 -23.86
C ALA A 9 -17.46 4.07 -23.63
N SER A 10 -18.69 3.54 -23.46
CA SER A 10 -19.83 4.27 -22.85
C SER A 10 -21.10 3.45 -22.52
N GLY A 11 -21.14 2.12 -22.72
CA GLY A 11 -22.41 1.37 -22.76
C GLY A 11 -22.60 0.13 -21.87
N PHE A 12 -22.04 0.02 -20.66
CA PHE A 12 -22.07 -1.27 -19.89
C PHE A 12 -23.01 -1.34 -18.67
N SER A 13 -23.83 -0.32 -18.41
CA SER A 13 -24.77 -0.39 -17.28
C SER A 13 -25.72 -1.61 -17.37
N ARG A 14 -26.07 -2.04 -18.60
CA ARG A 14 -27.09 -3.07 -18.85
C ARG A 14 -26.59 -4.45 -19.34
N MET A 15 -25.29 -4.63 -19.63
CA MET A 15 -24.84 -5.92 -20.20
C MET A 15 -24.82 -7.04 -19.15
N ARG A 16 -25.30 -8.22 -19.54
CA ARG A 16 -25.25 -9.47 -18.77
C ARG A 16 -24.07 -10.30 -19.26
N THR A 17 -23.14 -10.58 -18.36
CA THR A 17 -21.93 -11.35 -18.63
C THR A 17 -21.83 -12.44 -17.58
N THR A 18 -21.58 -13.68 -18.00
CA THR A 18 -21.27 -14.78 -17.10
C THR A 18 -19.76 -14.93 -17.03
N VAL A 19 -19.22 -14.86 -15.82
CA VAL A 19 -17.78 -14.98 -15.56
C VAL A 19 -17.59 -16.14 -14.59
N THR A 20 -16.77 -17.12 -14.97
CA THR A 20 -16.35 -18.20 -14.07
C THR A 20 -15.25 -17.67 -13.16
N LEU A 21 -15.40 -17.87 -11.84
CA LEU A 21 -14.44 -17.43 -10.83
C LEU A 21 -14.01 -18.63 -9.99
N ASP A 22 -12.75 -18.62 -9.57
CA ASP A 22 -12.27 -19.54 -8.54
C ASP A 22 -13.02 -19.30 -7.22
N GLU A 23 -13.20 -20.36 -6.43
CA GLU A 23 -14.03 -20.30 -5.21
C GLU A 23 -13.50 -19.28 -4.20
N ASP A 24 -12.18 -19.17 -4.05
CA ASP A 24 -11.57 -18.23 -3.11
C ASP A 24 -11.78 -16.76 -3.55
N VAL A 25 -11.70 -16.48 -4.86
CA VAL A 25 -11.98 -15.16 -5.45
C VAL A 25 -13.45 -14.80 -5.27
N ALA A 26 -14.35 -15.74 -5.53
CA ALA A 26 -15.79 -15.54 -5.34
C ALA A 26 -16.12 -15.26 -3.87
N ALA A 27 -15.52 -16.00 -2.93
CA ALA A 27 -15.70 -15.80 -1.50
C ALA A 27 -15.22 -14.41 -1.05
N LYS A 28 -14.03 -13.98 -1.50
CA LYS A 28 -13.50 -12.64 -1.20
C LYS A 28 -14.41 -11.54 -1.73
N LEU A 29 -14.85 -11.62 -2.99
CA LEU A 29 -15.75 -10.63 -3.58
C LEU A 29 -17.11 -10.55 -2.88
N ARG A 30 -17.66 -11.70 -2.44
CA ARG A 30 -18.90 -11.73 -1.65
C ARG A 30 -18.72 -11.05 -0.29
N SER A 31 -17.60 -11.29 0.38
CA SER A 31 -17.25 -10.62 1.64
C SER A 31 -17.13 -9.11 1.46
N GLU A 32 -16.44 -8.67 0.41
CA GLU A 32 -16.28 -7.26 0.06
C GLU A 32 -17.61 -6.57 -0.27
N ALA A 33 -18.50 -7.25 -1.01
CA ALA A 33 -19.83 -6.75 -1.32
C ALA A 33 -20.66 -6.55 -0.04
N ARG A 34 -20.63 -7.51 0.88
CA ARG A 34 -21.29 -7.40 2.19
C ARG A 34 -20.73 -6.25 3.02
N ARG A 35 -19.40 -6.13 3.10
CA ARG A 35 -18.73 -5.08 3.88
C ARG A 35 -19.00 -3.67 3.34
N SER A 36 -19.03 -3.53 2.02
CA SER A 36 -19.24 -2.23 1.36
C SER A 36 -20.72 -1.86 1.15
N GLY A 37 -21.63 -2.81 1.33
CA GLY A 37 -23.06 -2.63 1.03
C GLY A 37 -23.36 -2.49 -0.48
N LYS A 38 -22.38 -2.74 -1.35
CA LYS A 38 -22.53 -2.58 -2.81
C LYS A 38 -23.02 -3.88 -3.47
N PRO A 39 -23.75 -3.79 -4.60
CA PRO A 39 -24.11 -4.95 -5.40
C PRO A 39 -22.87 -5.72 -5.89
N PHE A 40 -22.94 -7.05 -5.92
CA PHE A 40 -21.83 -7.91 -6.35
C PHE A 40 -21.24 -7.52 -7.71
N LYS A 41 -22.09 -7.17 -8.70
CA LYS A 41 -21.64 -6.67 -10.02
C LYS A 41 -20.79 -5.41 -9.89
N GLN A 42 -21.17 -4.49 -9.02
CA GLN A 42 -20.42 -3.25 -8.81
C GLN A 42 -19.06 -3.56 -8.16
N THR A 43 -19.05 -4.36 -7.10
CA THR A 43 -17.82 -4.79 -6.42
C THR A 43 -16.85 -5.51 -7.36
N LEU A 44 -17.35 -6.45 -8.17
CA LEU A 44 -16.56 -7.16 -9.18
C LEU A 44 -15.93 -6.19 -10.20
N ASN A 45 -16.73 -5.29 -10.77
CA ASN A 45 -16.22 -4.33 -11.76
C ASN A 45 -15.22 -3.34 -11.16
N GLU A 46 -15.44 -2.87 -9.94
CA GLU A 46 -14.49 -2.00 -9.23
C GLU A 46 -13.17 -2.74 -8.96
N ALA A 47 -13.22 -3.99 -8.52
CA ALA A 47 -12.03 -4.82 -8.30
C ALA A 47 -11.25 -5.04 -9.60
N LEU A 48 -11.94 -5.37 -10.70
CA LEU A 48 -11.31 -5.53 -12.02
C LEU A 48 -10.67 -4.23 -12.52
N ARG A 49 -11.35 -3.09 -12.40
CA ARG A 49 -10.80 -1.79 -12.78
C ARG A 49 -9.52 -1.47 -12.01
N ARG A 50 -9.53 -1.68 -10.69
CA ARG A 50 -8.32 -1.49 -9.85
C ARG A 50 -7.19 -2.41 -10.28
N GLY A 51 -7.47 -3.71 -10.44
CA GLY A 51 -6.47 -4.70 -10.83
C GLY A 51 -5.89 -4.48 -12.24
N LEU A 52 -6.68 -3.90 -13.16
CA LEU A 52 -6.20 -3.54 -14.50
C LEU A 52 -5.41 -2.22 -14.51
N LEU A 53 -5.75 -1.26 -13.65
CA LEU A 53 -4.99 -0.01 -13.49
C LEU A 53 -3.61 -0.25 -12.85
N GLU A 54 -3.52 -1.17 -11.88
CA GLU A 54 -2.27 -1.52 -11.19
C GLU A 54 -1.28 -2.31 -12.06
N ARG A 55 -1.70 -2.78 -13.25
CA ARG A 55 -0.81 -3.40 -14.25
C ARG A 55 -0.03 -2.38 -15.09
N GLY A 56 -0.26 -1.08 -14.92
CA GLY A 56 0.64 -0.07 -15.46
C GLY A 56 2.05 -0.21 -14.85
N PRO A 57 3.12 0.31 -15.50
CA PRO A 57 4.45 0.28 -14.93
C PRO A 57 4.39 0.89 -13.53
N ARG A 58 4.55 0.04 -12.51
CA ARG A 58 4.62 0.48 -11.11
C ARG A 58 5.75 1.50 -11.08
N PRO A 59 5.50 2.76 -10.66
CA PRO A 59 6.58 3.74 -10.58
C PRO A 59 7.69 3.11 -9.76
N ALA A 60 8.88 3.07 -10.35
CA ALA A 60 10.04 2.47 -9.69
C ALA A 60 10.14 3.12 -8.31
N ARG A 61 9.88 2.35 -7.25
CA ARG A 61 10.06 2.85 -5.90
C ARG A 61 11.55 3.14 -5.77
N HIS A 62 11.93 4.41 -5.78
CA HIS A 62 13.30 4.79 -5.49
C HIS A 62 13.69 4.17 -4.15
N ALA A 63 14.85 3.52 -4.10
CA ALA A 63 15.39 3.01 -2.85
C ALA A 63 15.44 4.16 -1.83
N PHE A 64 14.96 3.89 -0.62
CA PHE A 64 15.03 4.86 0.47
C PHE A 64 16.51 5.18 0.73
N ARG A 65 16.89 6.46 0.58
CA ARG A 65 18.25 6.95 0.87
C ARG A 65 18.22 7.81 2.12
N VAL A 66 19.01 7.42 3.13
CA VAL A 66 19.24 8.23 4.32
C VAL A 66 20.18 9.38 3.94
N LYS A 67 19.72 10.62 4.14
CA LYS A 67 20.59 11.81 4.07
C LYS A 67 21.17 12.04 5.46
N ALA A 68 22.38 11.58 5.71
CA ALA A 68 23.08 11.86 6.96
C ALA A 68 23.28 13.37 7.12
N ARG A 69 23.10 13.87 8.34
CA ARG A 69 23.46 15.23 8.73
C ARG A 69 24.74 15.13 9.55
N ASP A 70 25.71 15.98 9.24
CA ASP A 70 26.90 16.14 10.09
C ASP A 70 26.46 16.81 11.40
N LEU A 71 26.64 16.10 12.51
CA LEU A 71 26.36 16.59 13.87
C LEU A 71 27.65 17.07 14.56
N GLY A 72 28.77 17.10 13.84
CA GLY A 72 30.10 17.34 14.37
C GLY A 72 30.73 16.09 14.97
N GLY A 73 31.90 16.27 15.57
CA GLY A 73 32.60 15.22 16.32
C GLY A 73 31.91 14.91 17.65
N LEU A 74 32.13 13.69 18.14
CA LEU A 74 31.72 13.30 19.49
C LEU A 74 32.36 14.24 20.52
N ARG A 75 31.58 14.75 21.47
CA ARG A 75 32.12 15.63 22.51
C ARG A 75 33.14 14.84 23.36
N PRO A 76 34.27 15.45 23.75
CA PRO A 76 35.28 14.79 24.56
C PRO A 76 34.69 14.16 25.82
N GLY A 77 35.12 12.92 26.11
CA GLY A 77 34.68 12.18 27.28
C GLY A 77 33.25 11.63 27.20
N ILE A 78 32.53 11.77 26.08
CA ILE A 78 31.29 11.02 25.84
C ILE A 78 31.65 9.68 25.20
N ALA A 79 31.22 8.60 25.83
CA ALA A 79 31.26 7.23 25.32
C ALA A 79 29.83 6.86 24.92
N LEU A 80 29.57 6.56 23.64
CA LEU A 80 28.22 6.22 23.15
C LEU A 80 27.83 4.77 23.46
N ASP A 81 28.79 3.97 23.89
CA ASP A 81 28.69 2.59 24.34
C ASP A 81 28.42 2.48 25.85
N ASP A 82 28.57 3.57 26.62
CA ASP A 82 28.19 3.66 28.02
C ASP A 82 26.84 4.36 28.19
N ILE A 83 25.77 3.57 28.17
CA ILE A 83 24.39 4.06 28.31
C ILE A 83 24.18 4.72 29.68
N ALA A 84 24.71 4.14 30.76
CA ALA A 84 24.50 4.65 32.11
C ALA A 84 25.17 6.02 32.30
N GLY A 85 26.44 6.15 31.91
CA GLY A 85 27.16 7.42 31.96
C GLY A 85 26.57 8.49 31.04
N LEU A 86 25.95 8.09 29.93
CA LEU A 86 25.24 9.02 29.05
C LEU A 86 23.95 9.55 29.70
N LEU A 87 23.17 8.68 30.34
CA LEU A 87 21.94 9.06 31.03
C LEU A 87 22.22 10.00 32.21
N ASP A 88 23.19 9.69 33.06
CA ASP A 88 23.57 10.54 34.20
C ASP A 88 23.92 11.97 33.76
N ARG A 89 24.56 12.13 32.60
CA ARG A 89 24.90 13.44 32.04
C ARG A 89 23.73 14.19 31.42
N ILE A 90 22.82 13.49 30.76
CA ILE A 90 21.61 14.10 30.18
C ILE A 90 20.65 14.52 31.30
N GLU A 91 20.58 13.76 32.38
CA GLU A 91 19.67 13.98 33.50
C GLU A 91 20.23 14.95 34.57
N GLY A 92 21.56 15.16 34.58
CA GLY A 92 22.30 15.99 35.53
C GLY A 92 22.09 17.50 35.39
N GLU A 93 20.91 17.98 35.78
CA GLU A 93 20.62 19.32 36.36
C GLU A 93 19.11 19.51 36.64
N ARG A 94 18.25 18.58 36.19
CA ARG A 94 16.78 18.72 36.32
C ARG A 94 16.19 18.01 37.53
N ARG A 95 17.01 17.73 38.55
CA ARG A 95 16.58 17.15 39.83
C ARG A 95 17.01 18.06 40.99
N ARG A 96 16.31 19.17 41.15
CA ARG A 96 16.11 19.85 42.44
C ARG A 96 14.68 20.30 42.53
#